data_AF-A0A329XAI2-F1
#
_entry.id   AF-A0A329XAI2-F1
#
_cell.length_a   1.000
_cell.length_b   1.000
_cell.length_c   1.000
_cell.angle_alpha   90.00
_cell.angle_beta   90.00
_cell.angle_gamma   90.00
#
_symmetry.space_group_name_H-M   'P 1'
#
loop_
_entity.id
_entity.type
_entity.pdbx_description
1 polymer ?
#
loop_
_entity_poly.entity_id
_entity_poly.type
_entity_poly.pdbx_seq_one_letter_code
_entity_poly.pdbx_strand_id
1 'polypeptide(L)'
;MMTDKEISTVDSLKASFKSGVRIMPEAFSRVIDEAYKAYEIIDGAQGDGPTVGLKRDGKGKLALNTHHSGGLNSNQGALALSLKPEGGLSFDGGGYLKLDADRQVQFADFFSLSRGERIEITQVLGLKRTMITRIVSPFPKEKEYFGSSVSLNAAGDCLAVGMINKVYVYTRRKSDEWNISKPIVFEAFEDEYHRSSWDVSLDAAGDTLALGNMLPYPTYNRGRVCVYTRRKGVWDTKHPVVFPIVGEYFGVNVSLSGAGDCLVGGARYYSPFRIFMRRNGIWDTENPIKLPLPLNFYEFGWIAHLSAAGNCLAVHCHDSSSGPTISTIFVYTRTNGIWDGENPIKFNHPEGGSSSFSQTFSLNAEGDRLVVGTEFYKSTDGEVYLYTRTNGIWDRENPIKFSAPASGVYFGSSLELNDAGDRLAVGASYRVYLYTCLNNKWNMETPMEILNPSGNSDNLNGFGGPVGLNKAGTSLAVGATSESVDSQPKAGAVYIFENIN
;
A
#
# COMPACT_ATOMS: atom_id res chain seq x y z
N MET A 1 10.99 32.90 -10.57
CA MET A 1 12.28 32.31 -10.18
C MET A 1 12.78 33.17 -9.03
N MET A 2 12.80 32.63 -7.80
CA MET A 2 13.20 33.42 -6.64
C MET A 2 14.66 33.84 -6.78
N THR A 3 14.97 35.06 -6.36
CA THR A 3 16.35 35.57 -6.36
C THR A 3 17.16 34.90 -5.24
N ASP A 4 18.49 34.81 -5.39
CA ASP A 4 19.38 34.21 -4.37
C ASP A 4 19.23 34.86 -2.97
N LYS A 5 18.74 36.10 -2.94
CA LYS A 5 18.43 36.84 -1.71
C LYS A 5 17.14 36.36 -1.04
N GLU A 6 16.13 35.91 -1.78
CA GLU A 6 14.88 35.38 -1.24
C GLU A 6 15.04 33.95 -0.71
N ILE A 7 15.84 33.12 -1.39
CA ILE A 7 16.17 31.76 -0.95
C ILE A 7 16.97 31.79 0.36
N SER A 8 17.97 32.69 0.46
CA SER A 8 18.71 32.97 1.69
C SER A 8 17.80 33.36 2.87
N THR A 9 16.66 34.00 2.61
CA THR A 9 15.77 34.51 3.66
C THR A 9 14.82 33.44 4.18
N VAL A 10 14.34 32.54 3.30
CA VAL A 10 13.48 31.41 3.66
C VAL A 10 14.25 30.35 4.45
N ASP A 11 15.51 30.10 4.10
CA ASP A 11 16.36 29.17 4.83
C ASP A 11 16.78 29.72 6.20
N SER A 12 16.98 31.04 6.33
CA SER A 12 17.13 31.70 7.64
C SER A 12 15.88 31.60 8.51
N LEU A 13 14.67 31.74 7.94
CA LEU A 13 13.40 31.56 8.68
C LEU A 13 13.21 30.12 9.14
N LYS A 14 13.47 29.12 8.29
CA LYS A 14 13.44 27.71 8.67
C LYS A 14 14.47 27.37 9.75
N ALA A 15 15.66 27.96 9.70
CA ALA A 15 16.68 27.81 10.74
C ALA A 15 16.24 28.43 12.07
N SER A 16 15.61 29.60 12.07
CA SER A 16 15.07 30.25 13.28
C SER A 16 13.92 29.47 13.94
N PHE A 17 13.05 28.84 13.13
CA PHE A 17 12.01 27.95 13.65
C PHE A 17 12.58 26.66 14.25
N LYS A 18 13.65 26.11 13.67
CA LYS A 18 14.33 24.91 14.21
C LYS A 18 15.20 25.19 15.44
N SER A 19 15.69 26.43 15.62
CA SER A 19 16.59 26.79 16.73
C SER A 19 15.88 27.34 17.97
N GLY A 20 14.55 27.51 17.94
CA GLY A 20 13.76 27.99 19.08
C GLY A 20 13.98 29.46 19.45
N VAL A 21 14.53 30.27 18.54
CA VAL A 21 14.81 31.70 18.81
C VAL A 21 13.55 32.53 18.53
N ARG A 22 13.23 33.44 19.46
CA ARG A 22 12.06 34.33 19.40
C ARG A 22 12.16 35.28 18.19
N ILE A 23 11.20 35.18 17.26
CA ILE A 23 11.17 36.00 16.05
C ILE A 23 10.53 37.37 16.35
N MET A 24 11.09 38.45 15.81
CA MET A 24 10.61 39.83 16.01
C MET A 24 9.29 40.10 15.26
N PRO A 25 8.43 41.00 15.78
CA PRO A 25 7.06 41.24 15.29
C PRO A 25 6.94 41.59 13.80
N GLU A 26 7.97 42.22 13.22
CA GLU A 26 7.98 42.64 11.82
C GLU A 26 8.00 41.46 10.86
N ALA A 27 8.55 40.30 11.26
CA ALA A 27 8.50 39.08 10.44
C ALA A 27 7.10 38.43 10.43
N PHE A 28 6.32 38.62 11.51
CA PHE A 28 4.94 38.15 11.61
C PHE A 28 4.01 38.94 10.67
N SER A 29 4.28 40.24 10.50
CA SER A 29 3.53 41.09 9.57
C SER A 29 3.62 40.60 8.12
N ARG A 30 4.77 40.06 7.70
CA ARG A 30 4.94 39.52 6.33
C ARG A 30 4.23 38.19 6.09
N VAL A 31 4.10 37.35 7.12
CA VAL A 31 3.28 36.13 7.04
C VAL A 31 1.80 36.50 6.92
N ILE A 32 1.37 37.55 7.62
CA ILE A 32 0.01 38.10 7.52
C ILE A 32 -0.21 38.73 6.14
N ASP A 33 0.76 39.46 5.58
CA ASP A 33 0.66 40.05 4.24
C ASP A 33 0.60 39.00 3.12
N GLU A 34 1.38 37.91 3.22
CA GLU A 34 1.30 36.79 2.27
C GLU A 34 -0.02 36.01 2.41
N ALA A 35 -0.55 35.88 3.63
CA ALA A 35 -1.90 35.35 3.85
C ALA A 35 -3.00 36.28 3.29
N TYR A 36 -2.76 37.60 3.28
CA TYR A 36 -3.67 38.60 2.70
C TYR A 36 -3.66 38.57 1.16
N LYS A 37 -2.50 38.35 0.52
CA LYS A 37 -2.43 38.14 -0.93
C LYS A 37 -3.20 36.91 -1.39
N ALA A 38 -3.23 35.85 -0.56
CA ALA A 38 -4.08 34.69 -0.82
C ALA A 38 -5.59 35.02 -0.70
N TYR A 39 -5.95 36.04 0.07
CA TYR A 39 -7.33 36.49 0.27
C TYR A 39 -7.87 37.36 -0.89
N GLU A 40 -7.06 38.28 -1.45
CA GLU A 40 -7.48 39.10 -2.61
C GLU A 40 -7.71 38.27 -3.89
N ILE A 41 -7.08 37.10 -4.00
CA ILE A 41 -7.30 36.18 -5.14
C ILE A 41 -8.66 35.48 -5.04
N ILE A 42 -9.21 35.35 -3.82
CA ILE A 42 -10.44 34.58 -3.56
C ILE A 42 -11.70 35.48 -3.66
N ASP A 43 -11.60 36.78 -3.34
CA ASP A 43 -12.78 37.64 -3.18
C ASP A 43 -12.98 38.65 -4.32
N GLY A 44 -13.00 38.15 -5.55
CA GLY A 44 -13.30 38.92 -6.74
C GLY A 44 -14.80 39.00 -7.06
N ALA A 45 -15.69 39.39 -6.13
CA ALA A 45 -17.03 39.89 -6.47
C ALA A 45 -17.72 40.55 -5.26
N GLN A 46 -18.08 41.82 -5.43
CA GLN A 46 -18.90 42.59 -4.49
C GLN A 46 -20.24 41.90 -4.16
N GLY A 47 -20.64 41.97 -2.88
CA GLY A 47 -22.05 41.77 -2.50
C GLY A 47 -22.27 41.34 -1.06
N ASP A 48 -22.31 42.32 -0.15
CA ASP A 48 -22.88 42.34 1.21
C ASP A 48 -23.34 41.00 1.86
N GLY A 49 -22.54 40.55 2.83
CA GLY A 49 -22.93 39.60 3.89
C GLY A 49 -21.85 39.53 4.98
N PRO A 50 -22.18 39.51 6.29
CA PRO A 50 -21.22 39.77 7.35
C PRO A 50 -20.45 38.50 7.74
N THR A 51 -19.16 38.42 7.41
CA THR A 51 -18.38 37.19 7.61
C THR A 51 -17.01 37.42 8.30
N VAL A 52 -17.04 37.10 9.60
CA VAL A 52 -16.01 36.42 10.43
C VAL A 52 -14.71 37.13 10.86
N GLY A 53 -14.46 37.06 12.17
CA GLY A 53 -13.12 36.98 12.78
C GLY A 53 -12.49 38.28 13.27
N LEU A 54 -12.34 39.27 12.39
CA LEU A 54 -11.56 40.48 12.70
C LEU A 54 -12.28 41.73 12.16
N LYS A 55 -12.56 42.70 13.05
CA LYS A 55 -13.10 44.02 12.71
C LYS A 55 -12.04 45.10 12.88
N ARG A 56 -12.16 46.23 12.18
CA ARG A 56 -11.38 47.43 12.54
C ARG A 56 -12.01 48.13 13.74
N ASP A 57 -11.20 48.59 14.68
CA ASP A 57 -11.66 49.50 15.72
C ASP A 57 -11.84 50.93 15.16
N GLY A 58 -12.43 51.82 15.96
CA GLY A 58 -12.65 53.23 15.58
C GLY A 58 -11.38 54.05 15.32
N LYS A 59 -10.19 53.44 15.37
CA LYS A 59 -8.88 54.03 15.05
C LYS A 59 -8.16 53.29 13.92
N GLY A 60 -8.81 52.33 13.28
CA GLY A 60 -8.30 51.62 12.11
C GLY A 60 -7.36 50.45 12.40
N LYS A 61 -7.25 49.98 13.65
CA LYS A 61 -6.48 48.77 13.99
C LYS A 61 -7.37 47.53 14.07
N LEU A 62 -6.78 46.37 13.79
CA LEU A 62 -7.45 45.07 13.79
C LEU A 62 -7.86 44.65 15.22
N ALA A 63 -9.11 44.23 15.42
CA ALA A 63 -9.65 43.75 16.68
C ALA A 63 -10.50 42.48 16.48
N LEU A 64 -10.31 41.47 17.34
CA LEU A 64 -11.08 40.22 17.31
C LEU A 64 -12.54 40.44 17.76
N ASN A 65 -13.48 39.80 17.05
CA ASN A 65 -14.89 39.83 17.45
C ASN A 65 -15.15 38.76 18.54
N THR A 66 -15.36 39.20 19.78
CA THR A 66 -15.40 38.33 20.99
C THR A 66 -16.80 37.82 21.36
N HIS A 67 -17.82 38.06 20.54
CA HIS A 67 -19.22 37.78 20.90
C HIS A 67 -19.65 36.32 20.75
N HIS A 68 -18.82 35.44 20.20
CA HIS A 68 -19.19 34.03 20.00
C HIS A 68 -18.19 33.08 20.67
N SER A 69 -18.73 32.13 21.42
CA SER A 69 -17.99 31.08 22.13
C SER A 69 -17.51 30.02 21.15
N GLY A 70 -16.26 29.56 21.27
CA GLY A 70 -15.66 28.59 20.34
C GLY A 70 -16.44 27.28 20.23
N GLY A 71 -16.51 26.74 19.02
CA GLY A 71 -17.24 25.53 18.64
C GLY A 71 -17.61 25.52 17.15
N LEU A 72 -17.97 24.34 16.62
CA LEU A 72 -18.55 24.17 15.28
C LEU A 72 -19.94 24.81 15.24
N ASN A 73 -20.13 25.85 14.41
CA ASN A 73 -21.43 26.51 14.27
C ASN A 73 -22.16 25.96 13.05
N SER A 74 -23.03 24.97 13.28
CA SER A 74 -23.78 24.26 12.25
C SER A 74 -24.73 25.12 11.43
N ASN A 75 -25.11 26.30 11.93
CA ASN A 75 -26.01 27.21 11.21
C ASN A 75 -25.28 28.13 10.22
N GLN A 76 -23.94 28.16 10.25
CA GLN A 76 -23.11 29.10 9.47
C GLN A 76 -21.95 28.43 8.73
N GLY A 77 -21.78 27.11 8.85
CA GLY A 77 -20.77 26.35 8.12
C GLY A 77 -19.31 26.68 8.46
N ALA A 78 -19.04 27.25 9.64
CA ALA A 78 -17.71 27.75 10.01
C ALA A 78 -17.18 27.14 11.32
N LEU A 79 -15.86 26.91 11.36
CA LEU A 79 -15.11 26.55 12.56
C LEU A 79 -14.62 27.83 13.26
N ALA A 80 -15.21 28.17 14.41
CA ALA A 80 -14.80 29.34 15.19
C ALA A 80 -13.72 28.98 16.22
N LEU A 81 -12.48 29.42 15.98
CA LEU A 81 -11.40 29.37 16.97
C LEU A 81 -11.56 30.54 17.94
N SER A 82 -11.97 30.25 19.18
CA SER A 82 -12.11 31.24 20.25
C SER A 82 -10.77 31.50 20.93
N LEU A 83 -10.41 32.78 21.09
CA LEU A 83 -9.31 33.25 21.94
C LEU A 83 -9.90 33.88 23.20
N LYS A 84 -10.65 33.11 23.99
CA LYS A 84 -11.05 33.51 25.34
C LYS A 84 -10.08 32.94 26.37
N PRO A 85 -9.88 33.59 27.53
CA PRO A 85 -9.05 33.05 28.61
C PRO A 85 -9.47 31.63 29.04
N GLU A 86 -10.75 31.30 28.85
CA GLU A 86 -11.39 30.06 29.31
C GLU A 86 -11.82 29.13 28.15
N GLY A 87 -11.34 29.33 26.92
CA GLY A 87 -11.79 28.43 25.85
C GLY A 87 -11.16 28.63 24.47
N GLY A 88 -10.59 27.53 23.97
CA GLY A 88 -10.20 27.28 22.59
C GLY A 88 -8.70 27.15 22.38
N LEU A 89 -7.96 28.21 22.71
CA LEU A 89 -6.50 28.26 22.69
C LEU A 89 -6.08 29.28 23.76
N SER A 90 -5.29 28.87 24.77
CA SER A 90 -4.73 29.78 25.78
C SER A 90 -3.21 29.74 25.73
N PHE A 91 -2.53 30.76 26.25
CA PHE A 91 -1.08 30.68 26.46
C PHE A 91 -0.81 30.31 27.92
N ASP A 92 0.10 29.37 28.17
CA ASP A 92 0.55 29.10 29.53
C ASP A 92 1.41 30.24 30.09
N GLY A 93 1.68 30.21 31.40
CA GLY A 93 2.51 31.24 32.07
C GLY A 93 3.96 31.34 31.56
N GLY A 94 4.38 30.43 30.66
CA GLY A 94 5.65 30.47 29.94
C GLY A 94 5.56 31.05 28.52
N GLY A 95 4.35 31.40 28.05
CA GLY A 95 4.12 31.94 26.71
C GLY A 95 3.99 30.88 25.61
N TYR A 96 3.73 29.62 25.96
CA TYR A 96 3.45 28.54 25.01
C TYR A 96 1.95 28.38 24.78
N LEU A 97 1.53 28.02 23.57
CA LEU A 97 0.13 27.80 23.21
C LEU A 97 -0.36 26.45 23.79
N LYS A 98 -1.36 26.48 24.66
CA LYS A 98 -2.06 25.35 25.27
C LYS A 98 -3.40 25.12 24.55
N LEU A 99 -3.61 23.90 24.05
CA LEU A 99 -4.94 23.41 23.65
C LEU A 99 -5.63 22.87 24.91
N ASP A 100 -6.87 23.30 25.17
CA ASP A 100 -7.61 22.81 26.33
C ASP A 100 -8.06 21.37 26.10
N ALA A 101 -7.70 20.46 27.02
CA ALA A 101 -7.89 19.01 26.87
C ALA A 101 -9.38 18.58 26.93
N ASP A 102 -10.26 19.49 27.37
CA ASP A 102 -11.62 19.17 27.79
C ASP A 102 -12.68 19.50 26.71
N ARG A 103 -12.27 20.08 25.58
CA ARG A 103 -13.12 20.27 24.39
C ARG A 103 -12.54 19.53 23.21
N GLN A 104 -12.68 18.21 23.25
CA GLN A 104 -12.48 17.36 22.09
C GLN A 104 -13.63 17.60 21.12
N VAL A 105 -13.32 18.04 19.88
CA VAL A 105 -14.26 17.88 18.77
C VAL A 105 -14.34 16.38 18.56
N GLN A 106 -15.52 15.78 18.75
CA GLN A 106 -15.63 14.34 18.53
C GLN A 106 -15.41 14.07 17.05
N PHE A 107 -14.74 12.96 16.73
CA PHE A 107 -14.54 12.56 15.34
C PHE A 107 -15.88 12.51 14.56
N ALA A 108 -16.98 12.17 15.25
CA ALA A 108 -18.34 12.22 14.74
C ALA A 108 -18.81 13.62 14.27
N ASP A 109 -18.35 14.70 14.91
CA ASP A 109 -18.71 16.09 14.57
C ASP A 109 -18.09 16.55 13.24
N PHE A 110 -17.00 15.91 12.80
CA PHE A 110 -16.44 16.15 11.46
C PHE A 110 -17.29 15.49 10.35
N PHE A 111 -17.92 14.34 10.64
CA PHE A 111 -18.78 13.64 9.67
C PHE A 111 -20.19 14.22 9.58
N SER A 112 -20.62 15.02 10.55
CA SER A 112 -21.90 15.76 10.49
C SER A 112 -21.86 16.99 9.57
N LEU A 113 -20.67 17.43 9.16
CA LEU A 113 -20.48 18.48 8.15
C LEU A 113 -21.01 18.08 6.77
N SER A 114 -21.28 19.05 5.91
CA SER A 114 -21.54 18.77 4.50
C SER A 114 -20.24 18.34 3.79
N ARG A 115 -20.39 17.69 2.63
CA ARG A 115 -19.26 17.27 1.80
C ARG A 115 -18.39 18.46 1.36
N GLY A 116 -19.00 19.61 1.07
CA GLY A 116 -18.27 20.82 0.67
C GLY A 116 -17.42 21.40 1.79
N GLU A 117 -17.97 21.51 2.99
CA GLU A 117 -17.27 22.07 4.16
C GLU A 117 -16.08 21.18 4.57
N ARG A 118 -16.23 19.85 4.51
CA ARG A 118 -15.08 18.95 4.71
C ARG A 118 -13.98 19.15 3.67
N ILE A 119 -14.34 19.46 2.41
CA ILE A 119 -13.37 19.70 1.33
C ILE A 119 -12.58 20.98 1.59
N GLU A 120 -13.24 22.06 1.99
CA GLU A 120 -12.59 23.33 2.29
C GLU A 120 -11.66 23.22 3.50
N ILE A 121 -12.11 22.56 4.58
CA ILE A 121 -11.27 22.30 5.76
C ILE A 121 -10.04 21.47 5.39
N THR A 122 -10.20 20.45 4.55
CA THR A 122 -9.09 19.59 4.08
C THR A 122 -8.07 20.38 3.25
N GLN A 123 -8.54 21.29 2.38
CA GLN A 123 -7.70 22.17 1.56
C GLN A 123 -6.95 23.20 2.39
N VAL A 124 -7.63 23.86 3.34
CA VAL A 124 -7.04 24.88 4.22
C VAL A 124 -5.99 24.28 5.16
N LEU A 125 -6.21 23.05 5.65
CA LEU A 125 -5.27 22.34 6.53
C LEU A 125 -4.10 21.68 5.78
N GLY A 126 -4.06 21.77 4.44
CA GLY A 126 -3.04 21.09 3.64
C GLY A 126 -3.08 19.57 3.75
N LEU A 127 -4.21 19.01 4.19
CA LEU A 127 -4.44 17.57 4.23
C LEU A 127 -4.51 17.09 2.78
N LYS A 128 -3.47 16.39 2.31
CA LYS A 128 -3.48 15.84 0.96
C LYS A 128 -4.65 14.87 0.84
N ARG A 129 -5.58 15.18 -0.06
CA ARG A 129 -6.73 14.31 -0.36
C ARG A 129 -6.20 12.95 -0.78
N THR A 130 -6.77 11.89 -0.20
CA THR A 130 -6.62 10.55 -0.77
C THR A 130 -7.24 10.57 -2.17
N MET A 131 -6.40 10.55 -3.20
CA MET A 131 -6.86 10.51 -4.58
C MET A 131 -7.19 9.06 -4.91
N ILE A 132 -8.40 8.83 -5.44
CA ILE A 132 -8.87 7.50 -5.78
C ILE A 132 -9.00 7.44 -7.29
N THR A 133 -8.21 6.58 -7.92
CA THR A 133 -8.34 6.26 -9.34
C THR A 133 -8.92 4.86 -9.48
N ARG A 134 -10.04 4.72 -10.19
CA ARG A 134 -10.61 3.42 -10.55
C ARG A 134 -10.14 3.03 -11.95
N ILE A 135 -9.51 1.87 -12.07
CA ILE A 135 -9.04 1.29 -13.32
C ILE A 135 -9.83 0.01 -13.59
N VAL A 136 -10.25 -0.18 -14.84
CA VAL A 136 -10.93 -1.39 -15.32
C VAL A 136 -10.31 -1.84 -16.64
N SER A 137 -10.57 -3.09 -17.03
CA SER A 137 -10.24 -3.58 -18.38
C SER A 137 -10.85 -2.65 -19.44
N PRO A 138 -10.12 -2.28 -20.52
CA PRO A 138 -10.68 -1.47 -21.61
C PRO A 138 -11.84 -2.13 -22.35
N PHE A 139 -11.92 -3.46 -22.27
CA PHE A 139 -12.98 -4.26 -22.86
C PHE A 139 -13.45 -5.29 -21.82
N PRO A 140 -14.29 -4.87 -20.84
CA PRO A 140 -14.71 -5.74 -19.75
C PRO A 140 -15.41 -7.00 -20.26
N LYS A 141 -15.11 -8.14 -19.64
CA LYS A 141 -15.77 -9.43 -19.91
C LYS A 141 -16.24 -10.09 -18.63
N GLU A 142 -17.33 -10.86 -18.72
CA GLU A 142 -17.80 -11.66 -17.60
C GLU A 142 -16.70 -12.62 -17.08
N LYS A 143 -16.51 -12.60 -15.75
CA LYS A 143 -15.60 -13.52 -15.05
C LYS A 143 -14.17 -13.50 -15.60
N GLU A 144 -13.66 -12.32 -15.97
CA GLU A 144 -12.24 -12.12 -16.28
C GLU A 144 -11.40 -11.80 -15.03
N TYR A 145 -12.05 -11.38 -13.93
CA TYR A 145 -11.42 -11.11 -12.63
C TYR A 145 -10.23 -10.15 -12.71
N PHE A 146 -10.41 -9.03 -13.43
CA PHE A 146 -9.42 -7.96 -13.51
C PHE A 146 -9.01 -7.50 -12.10
N GLY A 147 -7.70 -7.44 -11.87
CA GLY A 147 -7.15 -7.14 -10.55
C GLY A 147 -7.02 -8.36 -9.67
N SER A 148 -6.82 -9.57 -10.21
CA SER A 148 -6.58 -10.79 -9.41
C SER A 148 -5.17 -10.87 -8.82
N SER A 149 -4.23 -10.14 -9.40
CA SER A 149 -2.89 -9.90 -8.88
C SER A 149 -2.49 -8.47 -9.27
N VAL A 150 -1.84 -7.74 -8.36
CA VAL A 150 -1.43 -6.35 -8.59
C VAL A 150 0.01 -6.16 -8.10
N SER A 151 0.78 -5.34 -8.80
CA SER A 151 2.13 -4.96 -8.37
C SER A 151 2.41 -3.53 -8.78
N LEU A 152 2.84 -2.70 -7.82
CA LEU A 152 3.32 -1.33 -8.03
C LEU A 152 4.84 -1.33 -8.06
N ASN A 153 5.43 -0.47 -8.89
CA ASN A 153 6.86 -0.16 -8.77
C ASN A 153 7.12 0.74 -7.55
N ALA A 154 8.40 0.96 -7.22
CA ALA A 154 8.77 1.72 -6.02
C ALA A 154 8.23 3.16 -6.02
N ALA A 155 8.17 3.82 -7.18
CA ALA A 155 7.61 5.16 -7.30
C ALA A 155 6.09 5.19 -7.14
N GLY A 156 5.38 4.11 -7.47
CA GLY A 156 3.92 4.05 -7.54
C GLY A 156 3.34 4.64 -8.82
N ASP A 157 4.16 4.77 -9.88
CA ASP A 157 3.76 5.32 -11.20
C ASP A 157 3.67 4.25 -12.29
N CYS A 158 4.02 2.99 -12.00
CA CYS A 158 3.81 1.84 -12.87
C CYS A 158 3.05 0.74 -12.10
N LEU A 159 1.96 0.27 -12.69
CA LEU A 159 1.07 -0.75 -12.11
C LEU A 159 0.93 -1.91 -13.11
N ALA A 160 1.30 -3.12 -12.69
CA ALA A 160 0.94 -4.35 -13.38
C ALA A 160 -0.34 -4.93 -12.77
N VAL A 161 -1.25 -5.39 -13.62
CA VAL A 161 -2.53 -5.97 -13.22
C VAL A 161 -2.75 -7.29 -13.95
N GLY A 162 -2.78 -8.37 -13.17
CA GLY A 162 -3.15 -9.71 -13.62
C GLY A 162 -4.66 -9.88 -13.70
N MET A 163 -5.09 -10.69 -14.66
CA MET A 163 -6.46 -11.19 -14.79
C MET A 163 -6.44 -12.57 -15.45
N ILE A 164 -7.61 -13.16 -15.65
CA ILE A 164 -7.72 -14.40 -16.42
C ILE A 164 -7.23 -14.16 -17.86
N ASN A 165 -6.23 -14.93 -18.28
CA ASN A 165 -5.71 -15.00 -19.64
C ASN A 165 -5.11 -13.71 -20.22
N LYS A 166 -4.93 -12.65 -19.43
CA LYS A 166 -4.31 -11.38 -19.84
C LYS A 166 -3.58 -10.71 -18.69
N VAL A 167 -2.62 -9.86 -19.04
CA VAL A 167 -2.01 -8.90 -18.12
C VAL A 167 -1.99 -7.53 -18.75
N TYR A 168 -2.33 -6.50 -17.97
CA TYR A 168 -2.18 -5.11 -18.36
C TYR A 168 -1.15 -4.40 -17.51
N VAL A 169 -0.33 -3.56 -18.14
CA VAL A 169 0.52 -2.58 -17.46
C VAL A 169 0.02 -1.19 -17.75
N TYR A 170 -0.21 -0.45 -16.67
CA TYR A 170 -0.54 0.95 -16.68
C TYR A 170 0.66 1.76 -16.18
N THR A 171 0.89 2.91 -16.79
CA THR A 171 1.94 3.86 -16.42
C THR A 171 1.32 5.24 -16.30
N ARG A 172 1.67 5.93 -15.22
CA ARG A 172 1.31 7.32 -14.99
C ARG A 172 2.14 8.23 -15.91
N ARG A 173 1.47 9.13 -16.61
CA ARG A 173 2.12 10.12 -17.48
C ARG A 173 2.59 11.31 -16.65
N LYS A 174 3.42 12.18 -17.24
CA LYS A 174 3.84 13.45 -16.61
C LYS A 174 2.68 14.39 -16.26
N SER A 175 1.50 14.18 -16.86
CA SER A 175 0.26 14.89 -16.52
C SER A 175 -0.45 14.34 -15.27
N ASP A 176 0.19 13.41 -14.55
CA ASP A 176 -0.37 12.66 -13.42
C ASP A 176 -1.58 11.78 -13.75
N GLU A 177 -1.89 11.59 -15.03
CA GLU A 177 -2.95 10.69 -15.50
C GLU A 177 -2.41 9.30 -15.84
N TRP A 178 -3.16 8.27 -15.43
CA TRP A 178 -2.94 6.89 -15.84
C TRP A 178 -3.35 6.68 -17.30
N ASN A 179 -2.60 5.88 -18.06
CA ASN A 179 -2.91 5.53 -19.47
C ASN A 179 -4.07 4.52 -19.61
N ILE A 180 -5.16 4.70 -18.86
CA ILE A 180 -6.27 3.73 -18.73
C ILE A 180 -6.92 3.32 -20.05
N SER A 181 -6.94 4.20 -21.06
CA SER A 181 -7.57 3.93 -22.35
C SER A 181 -6.74 3.04 -23.29
N LYS A 182 -5.43 2.97 -23.07
CA LYS A 182 -4.48 2.19 -23.89
C LYS A 182 -3.36 1.62 -23.01
N PRO A 183 -3.66 0.62 -22.16
CA PRO A 183 -2.63 -0.09 -21.41
C PRO A 183 -1.69 -0.86 -22.35
N ILE A 184 -0.51 -1.20 -21.85
CA ILE A 184 0.32 -2.20 -22.50
C ILE A 184 -0.25 -3.58 -22.17
N VAL A 185 -0.40 -4.42 -23.19
CA VAL A 185 -1.01 -5.76 -23.05
C VAL A 185 0.07 -6.84 -23.19
N PHE A 186 0.04 -7.80 -22.27
CA PHE A 186 0.89 -8.98 -22.27
C PHE A 186 0.04 -10.25 -22.21
N GLU A 187 0.59 -11.34 -22.76
CA GLU A 187 0.07 -12.70 -22.60
C GLU A 187 -1.45 -12.82 -22.79
N ALA A 188 -1.95 -12.34 -23.94
CA ALA A 188 -3.37 -12.36 -24.25
C ALA A 188 -3.78 -13.66 -24.97
N PHE A 189 -4.46 -14.55 -24.25
CA PHE A 189 -5.09 -15.74 -24.84
C PHE A 189 -6.59 -15.53 -25.02
N GLU A 190 -7.15 -16.09 -26.09
CA GLU A 190 -8.58 -16.00 -26.41
C GLU A 190 -9.42 -17.15 -25.84
N ASP A 191 -8.79 -18.19 -25.27
CA ASP A 191 -9.49 -19.40 -24.84
C ASP A 191 -10.35 -19.18 -23.59
N GLU A 192 -11.67 -19.34 -23.72
CA GLU A 192 -12.63 -19.19 -22.61
C GLU A 192 -12.80 -20.46 -21.78
N TYR A 193 -12.32 -21.61 -22.26
CA TYR A 193 -12.46 -22.91 -21.57
C TYR A 193 -11.38 -23.10 -20.51
N HIS A 194 -10.15 -22.66 -20.78
CA HIS A 194 -9.01 -22.79 -19.87
C HIS A 194 -8.68 -21.43 -19.26
N ARG A 195 -9.47 -21.07 -18.24
CA ARG A 195 -9.34 -19.80 -17.52
C ARG A 195 -8.32 -19.91 -16.40
N SER A 196 -7.19 -19.23 -16.51
CA SER A 196 -6.22 -19.10 -15.42
C SER A 196 -5.74 -17.66 -15.25
N SER A 197 -5.63 -17.23 -14.01
CA SER A 197 -5.11 -15.91 -13.66
C SER A 197 -3.59 -15.86 -13.77
N TRP A 198 -3.09 -14.72 -14.24
CA TRP A 198 -1.68 -14.39 -14.19
C TRP A 198 -1.30 -13.74 -12.87
N ASP A 199 -0.24 -14.23 -12.24
CA ASP A 199 0.46 -13.57 -11.15
C ASP A 199 1.52 -12.61 -11.70
N VAL A 200 1.68 -11.45 -11.07
CA VAL A 200 2.50 -10.34 -11.59
C VAL A 200 3.45 -9.80 -10.53
N SER A 201 4.69 -9.50 -10.93
CA SER A 201 5.66 -8.84 -10.05
C SER A 201 6.56 -7.88 -10.86
N LEU A 202 6.54 -6.61 -10.49
CA LEU A 202 7.42 -5.57 -11.05
C LEU A 202 8.70 -5.42 -10.23
N ASP A 203 9.78 -4.99 -10.89
CA ASP A 203 10.96 -4.47 -10.21
C ASP A 203 10.72 -3.04 -9.69
N ALA A 204 11.64 -2.52 -8.88
CA ALA A 204 11.48 -1.21 -8.26
C ALA A 204 11.41 -0.07 -9.29
N ALA A 205 12.07 -0.23 -10.44
CA ALA A 205 12.04 0.75 -11.52
C ALA A 205 10.72 0.69 -12.32
N GLY A 206 10.06 -0.46 -12.38
CA GLY A 206 8.96 -0.72 -13.32
C GLY A 206 9.44 -0.99 -14.74
N ASP A 207 10.68 -1.48 -14.90
CA ASP A 207 11.30 -1.81 -16.18
C ASP A 207 11.40 -3.32 -16.43
N THR A 208 11.23 -4.13 -15.39
CA THR A 208 11.18 -5.60 -15.49
C THR A 208 9.87 -6.10 -14.91
N LEU A 209 9.16 -6.95 -15.67
CA LEU A 209 7.90 -7.55 -15.26
C LEU A 209 8.04 -9.06 -15.32
N ALA A 210 7.91 -9.72 -14.18
CA ALA A 210 7.77 -11.16 -14.08
C ALA A 210 6.29 -11.56 -14.10
N LEU A 211 5.98 -12.58 -14.90
CA LEU A 211 4.64 -13.14 -15.03
C LEU A 211 4.67 -14.65 -14.74
N GLY A 212 3.74 -15.09 -13.90
CA GLY A 212 3.49 -16.50 -13.60
C GLY A 212 2.08 -16.90 -14.00
N ASN A 213 1.93 -18.06 -14.62
CA ASN A 213 0.62 -18.69 -14.78
C ASN A 213 0.75 -20.21 -14.58
N MET A 214 -0.04 -20.79 -13.68
CA MET A 214 0.05 -22.24 -13.41
C MET A 214 -0.45 -23.15 -14.53
N LEU A 215 -1.33 -22.64 -15.40
CA LEU A 215 -2.07 -23.42 -16.40
C LEU A 215 -2.42 -22.57 -17.63
N PRO A 216 -1.45 -21.99 -18.35
CA PRO A 216 -1.77 -21.24 -19.55
C PRO A 216 -2.12 -22.22 -20.67
N TYR A 217 -3.14 -21.88 -21.45
CA TYR A 217 -3.40 -22.55 -22.72
C TYR A 217 -2.21 -22.35 -23.69
N PRO A 218 -1.80 -23.36 -24.51
CA PRO A 218 -2.30 -24.74 -24.62
C PRO A 218 -1.51 -25.76 -23.78
N THR A 219 -0.70 -25.31 -22.83
CA THR A 219 0.24 -26.17 -22.10
C THR A 219 -0.40 -26.73 -20.82
N TYR A 220 -1.39 -27.61 -20.98
CA TYR A 220 -2.07 -28.27 -19.85
C TYR A 220 -1.06 -28.95 -18.90
N ASN A 221 -1.24 -28.73 -17.60
CA ASN A 221 -0.37 -29.20 -16.52
C ASN A 221 1.09 -28.70 -16.60
N ARG A 222 1.34 -27.68 -17.44
CA ARG A 222 2.64 -27.07 -17.66
C ARG A 222 2.48 -25.57 -17.52
N GLY A 223 2.65 -25.10 -16.29
CA GLY A 223 2.63 -23.68 -16.01
C GLY A 223 3.77 -22.94 -16.72
N ARG A 224 3.77 -21.62 -16.65
CA ARG A 224 4.70 -20.74 -17.35
C ARG A 224 5.18 -19.65 -16.42
N VAL A 225 6.49 -19.42 -16.45
CA VAL A 225 7.14 -18.24 -15.88
C VAL A 225 7.87 -17.53 -17.00
N CYS A 226 7.67 -16.23 -17.10
CA CYS A 226 8.35 -15.41 -18.10
C CYS A 226 8.65 -14.01 -17.58
N VAL A 227 9.67 -13.38 -18.15
CA VAL A 227 10.07 -12.01 -17.84
C VAL A 227 10.04 -11.17 -19.10
N TYR A 228 9.40 -10.02 -18.97
CA TYR A 228 9.37 -8.95 -19.95
C TYR A 228 10.28 -7.82 -19.50
N THR A 229 10.90 -7.13 -20.45
CA THR A 229 11.78 -5.99 -20.15
C THR A 229 11.38 -4.79 -20.97
N ARG A 230 11.31 -3.65 -20.30
CA ARG A 230 11.17 -2.33 -20.88
C ARG A 230 12.55 -1.78 -21.19
N ARG A 231 12.75 -1.30 -22.42
CA ARG A 231 14.00 -0.66 -22.83
C ARG A 231 13.68 0.69 -23.46
N LYS A 232 14.32 1.74 -22.94
CA LYS A 232 14.12 3.13 -23.42
C LYS A 232 12.63 3.53 -23.46
N GLY A 233 11.88 3.12 -22.43
CA GLY A 233 10.45 3.44 -22.30
C GLY A 233 9.49 2.52 -23.06
N VAL A 234 9.98 1.56 -23.85
CA VAL A 234 9.15 0.64 -24.66
C VAL A 234 9.25 -0.79 -24.12
N TRP A 235 8.11 -1.44 -23.91
CA TRP A 235 8.04 -2.85 -23.53
C TRP A 235 8.21 -3.76 -24.74
N ASP A 236 9.11 -4.74 -24.65
CA ASP A 236 9.19 -5.82 -25.64
C ASP A 236 8.18 -6.91 -25.31
N THR A 237 6.94 -6.75 -25.77
CA THR A 237 5.84 -7.70 -25.51
C THR A 237 5.90 -8.96 -26.37
N LYS A 238 6.85 -9.06 -27.31
CA LYS A 238 6.91 -10.15 -28.30
C LYS A 238 8.00 -11.16 -28.01
N HIS A 239 9.07 -10.75 -27.33
CA HIS A 239 10.22 -11.61 -27.05
C HIS A 239 10.51 -11.68 -25.55
N PRO A 240 9.60 -12.26 -24.75
CA PRO A 240 9.89 -12.50 -23.35
C PRO A 240 11.02 -13.53 -23.19
N VAL A 241 11.72 -13.45 -22.07
CA VAL A 241 12.50 -14.58 -21.59
C VAL A 241 11.53 -15.56 -20.95
N VAL A 242 11.41 -16.75 -21.52
CA VAL A 242 10.57 -17.83 -20.98
C VAL A 242 11.46 -18.82 -20.24
N PHE A 243 11.13 -19.10 -18.98
CA PHE A 243 11.92 -19.98 -18.14
C PHE A 243 11.51 -21.44 -18.36
N PRO A 244 12.45 -22.40 -18.29
CA PRO A 244 12.14 -23.80 -18.49
C PRO A 244 11.18 -24.28 -17.40
N ILE A 245 10.25 -25.15 -17.81
CA ILE A 245 9.31 -25.77 -16.88
C ILE A 245 10.06 -26.83 -16.09
N VAL A 246 10.03 -26.67 -14.77
CA VAL A 246 10.83 -27.43 -13.81
C VAL A 246 9.97 -28.26 -12.85
N GLY A 247 8.66 -28.25 -13.06
CA GLY A 247 7.67 -28.91 -12.22
C GLY A 247 6.23 -28.70 -12.72
N GLU A 248 5.30 -29.46 -12.15
CA GLU A 248 3.88 -29.26 -12.39
C GLU A 248 3.41 -27.92 -11.80
N TYR A 249 2.52 -27.23 -12.51
CA TYR A 249 1.97 -25.93 -12.09
C TYR A 249 3.02 -24.84 -11.82
N PHE A 250 4.21 -24.95 -12.42
CA PHE A 250 5.28 -23.96 -12.29
C PHE A 250 4.84 -22.58 -12.81
N GLY A 251 4.93 -21.54 -11.99
CA GLY A 251 4.38 -20.22 -12.29
C GLY A 251 3.05 -19.93 -11.61
N VAL A 252 2.68 -20.70 -10.59
CA VAL A 252 1.55 -20.36 -9.73
C VAL A 252 1.76 -19.08 -8.92
N ASN A 253 3.01 -18.73 -8.64
CA ASN A 253 3.42 -17.46 -8.06
C ASN A 253 4.78 -17.05 -8.65
N VAL A 254 4.98 -15.74 -8.81
CA VAL A 254 6.26 -15.13 -9.15
C VAL A 254 6.60 -13.99 -8.21
N SER A 255 7.89 -13.87 -7.88
CA SER A 255 8.39 -12.74 -7.10
C SER A 255 9.73 -12.29 -7.66
N LEU A 256 9.86 -10.99 -7.91
CA LEU A 256 11.05 -10.36 -8.49
C LEU A 256 11.72 -9.45 -7.46
N SER A 257 13.05 -9.43 -7.41
CA SER A 257 13.79 -8.44 -6.63
C SER A 257 13.56 -7.03 -7.17
N GLY A 258 13.73 -6.02 -6.31
CA GLY A 258 13.63 -4.61 -6.70
C GLY A 258 14.66 -4.21 -7.76
N ALA A 259 15.80 -4.89 -7.84
CA ALA A 259 16.80 -4.68 -8.89
C ALA A 259 16.46 -5.37 -10.22
N GLY A 260 15.44 -6.23 -10.27
CA GLY A 260 15.05 -6.96 -11.48
C GLY A 260 16.06 -8.03 -11.90
N ASP A 261 16.81 -8.57 -10.94
CA ASP A 261 17.94 -9.48 -11.17
C ASP A 261 17.84 -10.84 -10.47
N CYS A 262 16.87 -11.02 -9.60
CA CYS A 262 16.58 -12.28 -8.90
C CYS A 262 15.08 -12.55 -9.03
N LEU A 263 14.73 -13.70 -9.59
CA LEU A 263 13.34 -14.12 -9.81
C LEU A 263 13.11 -15.44 -9.09
N VAL A 264 11.99 -15.54 -8.40
CA VAL A 264 11.46 -16.82 -7.92
C VAL A 264 10.20 -17.16 -8.67
N GLY A 265 10.10 -18.42 -9.12
CA GLY A 265 8.88 -19.02 -9.64
C GLY A 265 8.46 -20.19 -8.76
N GLY A 266 7.25 -20.12 -8.21
CA GLY A 266 6.64 -21.18 -7.41
C GLY A 266 6.14 -22.36 -8.24
N ALA A 267 6.02 -23.54 -7.64
CA ALA A 267 5.44 -24.73 -8.23
C ALA A 267 4.63 -25.51 -7.19
N ARG A 268 3.72 -26.37 -7.63
CA ARG A 268 2.82 -27.11 -6.72
C ARG A 268 3.30 -28.55 -6.48
N TYR A 269 2.87 -29.12 -5.35
CA TYR A 269 3.13 -30.50 -4.94
C TYR A 269 4.61 -30.78 -4.65
N TYR A 270 5.10 -31.93 -5.10
CA TYR A 270 6.49 -32.39 -4.89
C TYR A 270 7.51 -31.66 -5.78
N SER A 271 7.08 -30.69 -6.59
CA SER A 271 7.97 -29.89 -7.43
C SER A 271 8.37 -28.61 -6.70
N PRO A 272 9.65 -28.42 -6.35
CA PRO A 272 10.05 -27.20 -5.66
C PRO A 272 10.01 -26.00 -6.61
N PHE A 273 9.87 -24.81 -6.03
CA PHE A 273 10.17 -23.53 -6.67
C PHE A 273 11.59 -23.50 -7.27
N ARG A 274 11.86 -22.50 -8.12
CA ARG A 274 13.22 -22.20 -8.61
C ARG A 274 13.54 -20.74 -8.45
N ILE A 275 14.81 -20.47 -8.15
CA ILE A 275 15.38 -19.14 -8.14
C ILE A 275 16.25 -18.99 -9.39
N PHE A 276 16.02 -17.94 -10.17
CA PHE A 276 16.80 -17.61 -11.36
C PHE A 276 17.53 -16.29 -11.13
N MET A 277 18.75 -16.20 -11.67
CA MET A 277 19.58 -15.02 -11.55
C MET A 277 19.79 -14.37 -12.91
N ARG A 278 19.73 -13.05 -12.94
CA ARG A 278 20.15 -12.24 -14.07
C ARG A 278 21.55 -11.71 -13.81
N ARG A 279 22.46 -11.91 -14.75
CA ARG A 279 23.83 -11.38 -14.69
C ARG A 279 24.15 -10.68 -16.00
N ASN A 280 24.68 -9.46 -15.91
CA ASN A 280 25.03 -8.65 -17.09
C ASN A 280 23.86 -8.51 -18.09
N GLY A 281 22.63 -8.38 -17.57
CA GLY A 281 21.42 -8.22 -18.37
C GLY A 281 20.83 -9.53 -18.94
N ILE A 282 21.48 -10.68 -18.75
CA ILE A 282 21.06 -11.99 -19.26
C ILE A 282 20.56 -12.86 -18.10
N TRP A 283 19.41 -13.51 -18.28
CA TRP A 283 18.88 -14.48 -17.32
C TRP A 283 19.55 -15.84 -17.51
N ASP A 284 20.05 -16.42 -16.42
CA ASP A 284 20.56 -17.79 -16.38
C ASP A 284 19.37 -18.75 -16.24
N THR A 285 18.75 -19.09 -17.38
CA THR A 285 17.59 -19.97 -17.43
C THR A 285 17.95 -21.45 -17.27
N GLU A 286 19.20 -21.82 -17.57
CA GLU A 286 19.65 -23.20 -17.61
C GLU A 286 20.13 -23.71 -16.25
N ASN A 287 20.62 -22.81 -15.38
CA ASN A 287 21.18 -23.17 -14.08
C ASN A 287 20.42 -22.49 -12.93
N PRO A 288 19.14 -22.84 -12.71
CA PRO A 288 18.40 -22.29 -11.59
C PRO A 288 18.99 -22.77 -10.27
N ILE A 289 19.01 -21.87 -9.28
CA ILE A 289 19.38 -22.22 -7.91
C ILE A 289 18.23 -23.03 -7.30
N LYS A 290 18.62 -24.12 -6.63
CA LYS A 290 17.73 -25.04 -5.91
C LYS A 290 18.13 -25.00 -4.44
N LEU A 291 17.15 -24.80 -3.56
CA LEU A 291 17.34 -24.92 -2.12
C LEU A 291 16.96 -26.34 -1.68
N PRO A 292 17.59 -26.87 -0.62
CA PRO A 292 17.26 -28.19 -0.13
C PRO A 292 15.81 -28.23 0.37
N LEU A 293 15.19 -29.38 0.23
CA LEU A 293 13.82 -29.60 0.66
C LEU A 293 13.81 -29.86 2.17
N PRO A 294 12.88 -29.25 2.94
CA PRO A 294 12.68 -29.62 4.33
C PRO A 294 12.28 -31.10 4.45
N LEU A 295 12.57 -31.74 5.59
CA LEU A 295 12.13 -33.12 5.82
C LEU A 295 10.61 -33.17 6.05
N ASN A 296 9.92 -34.19 5.51
CA ASN A 296 8.49 -34.49 5.74
C ASN A 296 7.47 -33.41 5.30
N PHE A 297 7.80 -32.63 4.26
CA PHE A 297 6.83 -31.70 3.65
C PHE A 297 5.85 -32.42 2.73
N TYR A 298 4.63 -31.88 2.65
CA TYR A 298 3.62 -32.28 1.67
C TYR A 298 3.61 -31.34 0.45
N GLU A 299 3.72 -30.03 0.70
CA GLU A 299 3.85 -28.99 -0.34
C GLU A 299 4.90 -27.97 0.12
N PHE A 300 5.84 -27.60 -0.76
CA PHE A 300 6.89 -26.64 -0.44
C PHE A 300 7.20 -25.79 -1.66
N GLY A 301 7.10 -24.47 -1.53
CA GLY A 301 7.40 -23.57 -2.64
C GLY A 301 6.23 -23.26 -3.57
N TRP A 302 5.01 -23.48 -3.11
CA TRP A 302 3.83 -23.02 -3.85
C TRP A 302 3.87 -21.49 -3.93
N ILE A 303 3.92 -20.81 -2.78
CA ILE A 303 4.07 -19.35 -2.68
C ILE A 303 5.45 -19.03 -2.11
N ALA A 304 6.15 -18.10 -2.75
CA ALA A 304 7.48 -17.67 -2.33
C ALA A 304 7.73 -16.20 -2.68
N HIS A 305 8.10 -15.40 -1.67
CA HIS A 305 8.30 -13.97 -1.81
C HIS A 305 9.76 -13.59 -1.54
N LEU A 306 10.37 -12.87 -2.47
CA LEU A 306 11.68 -12.24 -2.30
C LEU A 306 11.52 -10.87 -1.61
N SER A 307 12.52 -10.50 -0.80
CA SER A 307 12.71 -9.11 -0.43
C SER A 307 13.15 -8.28 -1.64
N ALA A 308 12.86 -6.98 -1.65
CA ALA A 308 13.28 -6.10 -2.75
C ALA A 308 14.82 -6.05 -2.91
N ALA A 309 15.58 -6.19 -1.82
CA ALA A 309 17.04 -6.31 -1.87
C ALA A 309 17.52 -7.64 -2.48
N GLY A 310 16.63 -8.62 -2.71
CA GLY A 310 16.96 -9.92 -3.31
C GLY A 310 17.84 -10.81 -2.42
N ASN A 311 17.91 -10.49 -1.13
CA ASN A 311 18.78 -11.14 -0.14
C ASN A 311 18.01 -11.99 0.88
N CYS A 312 16.68 -11.95 0.87
CA CYS A 312 15.82 -12.71 1.75
C CYS A 312 14.71 -13.35 0.92
N LEU A 313 14.38 -14.60 1.22
CA LEU A 313 13.35 -15.36 0.54
C LEU A 313 12.48 -16.05 1.60
N ALA A 314 11.20 -15.71 1.64
CA ALA A 314 10.21 -16.40 2.44
C ALA A 314 9.47 -17.41 1.57
N VAL A 315 9.31 -18.64 2.05
CA VAL A 315 8.70 -19.75 1.33
C VAL A 315 7.67 -20.43 2.20
N HIS A 316 6.47 -20.60 1.66
CA HIS A 316 5.41 -21.36 2.31
C HIS A 316 5.63 -22.87 2.19
N CYS A 317 5.31 -23.59 3.27
CA CYS A 317 5.40 -25.03 3.39
C CYS A 317 4.21 -25.60 4.15
N HIS A 318 3.61 -26.66 3.63
CA HIS A 318 2.76 -27.57 4.39
C HIS A 318 3.62 -28.71 4.96
N ASP A 319 3.78 -28.73 6.27
CA ASP A 319 4.55 -29.73 7.00
C ASP A 319 3.61 -30.82 7.56
N SER A 320 3.98 -32.08 7.34
CA SER A 320 3.23 -33.26 7.80
C SER A 320 3.94 -34.04 8.92
N SER A 321 5.07 -33.53 9.42
CA SER A 321 5.93 -34.22 10.39
C SER A 321 5.34 -34.45 11.78
N SER A 322 4.29 -33.72 12.17
CA SER A 322 3.80 -33.68 13.55
C SER A 322 2.31 -34.00 13.75
N GLY A 323 1.61 -34.55 12.76
CA GLY A 323 0.17 -34.84 12.84
C GLY A 323 -0.64 -34.13 11.75
N PRO A 324 -1.76 -33.43 12.05
CA PRO A 324 -2.50 -32.68 11.02
C PRO A 324 -1.56 -31.70 10.31
N THR A 325 -1.74 -31.52 9.01
CA THR A 325 -0.90 -30.64 8.18
C THR A 325 -0.84 -29.24 8.79
N ILE A 326 0.34 -28.82 9.23
CA ILE A 326 0.58 -27.47 9.75
C ILE A 326 1.25 -26.62 8.67
N SER A 327 0.81 -25.37 8.58
CA SER A 327 1.39 -24.39 7.66
C SER A 327 2.52 -23.61 8.32
N THR A 328 3.68 -23.58 7.64
CA THR A 328 4.94 -23.02 8.13
C THR A 328 5.53 -22.09 7.07
N ILE A 329 6.20 -21.02 7.51
CA ILE A 329 7.03 -20.19 6.64
C ILE A 329 8.51 -20.47 6.91
N PHE A 330 9.26 -20.77 5.85
CA PHE A 330 10.72 -20.88 5.87
C PHE A 330 11.34 -19.60 5.32
N VAL A 331 12.32 -19.03 6.03
CA VAL A 331 13.05 -17.86 5.57
C VAL A 331 14.51 -18.23 5.31
N TYR A 332 14.94 -18.01 4.08
CA TYR A 332 16.30 -18.20 3.60
C TYR A 332 16.98 -16.84 3.47
N THR A 333 18.26 -16.78 3.86
CA THR A 333 19.08 -15.57 3.70
C THR A 333 20.14 -15.81 2.65
N ARG A 334 20.41 -14.77 1.87
CA ARG A 334 21.48 -14.73 0.89
C ARG A 334 22.56 -13.76 1.36
N THR A 335 23.80 -14.24 1.39
CA THR A 335 24.95 -13.42 1.77
C THR A 335 26.03 -13.57 0.71
N ASN A 336 26.57 -12.45 0.22
CA ASN A 336 27.60 -12.42 -0.82
C ASN A 336 27.24 -13.27 -2.07
N GLY A 337 25.96 -13.25 -2.46
CA GLY A 337 25.47 -13.97 -3.63
C GLY A 337 25.11 -15.45 -3.39
N ILE A 338 25.36 -16.00 -2.21
CA ILE A 338 25.11 -17.40 -1.85
C ILE A 338 23.91 -17.51 -0.91
N TRP A 339 22.96 -18.39 -1.22
CA TRP A 339 21.84 -18.69 -0.33
C TRP A 339 22.26 -19.71 0.72
N ASP A 340 21.97 -19.44 1.99
CA ASP A 340 22.09 -20.43 3.06
C ASP A 340 20.89 -21.37 2.99
N GLY A 341 21.02 -22.41 2.17
CA GLY A 341 19.98 -23.42 1.98
C GLY A 341 19.87 -24.39 3.15
N GLU A 342 20.96 -24.63 3.88
CA GLU A 342 21.03 -25.69 4.90
C GLU A 342 20.45 -25.24 6.25
N ASN A 343 20.43 -23.93 6.53
CA ASN A 343 19.98 -23.41 7.83
C ASN A 343 18.83 -22.39 7.68
N PRO A 344 17.69 -22.75 7.07
CA PRO A 344 16.56 -21.83 7.00
C PRO A 344 15.95 -21.60 8.38
N ILE A 345 15.43 -20.39 8.58
CA ILE A 345 14.68 -20.06 9.78
C ILE A 345 13.24 -20.52 9.59
N LYS A 346 12.76 -21.38 10.51
CA LYS A 346 11.38 -21.89 10.53
C LYS A 346 10.50 -21.02 11.43
N PHE A 347 9.37 -20.57 10.87
CA PHE A 347 8.29 -19.87 11.58
C PHE A 347 7.03 -20.76 11.63
N ASN A 348 6.49 -20.94 12.83
CA ASN A 348 5.23 -21.63 13.09
C ASN A 348 4.25 -20.69 13.78
N HIS A 349 2.97 -21.04 13.78
CA HIS A 349 1.95 -20.29 14.49
C HIS A 349 2.31 -20.12 15.98
N PRO A 350 2.32 -18.90 16.55
CA PRO A 350 2.78 -18.64 17.91
C PRO A 350 1.99 -19.39 19.00
N GLU A 351 0.68 -19.53 18.78
CA GLU A 351 -0.21 -20.17 19.77
C GLU A 351 -0.14 -21.71 19.74
N GLY A 352 0.54 -22.30 18.74
CA GLY A 352 0.66 -23.74 18.58
C GLY A 352 -0.69 -24.48 18.34
N GLY A 353 -0.68 -25.80 18.52
CA GLY A 353 -1.88 -26.63 18.38
C GLY A 353 -2.34 -26.85 16.94
N SER A 354 -3.65 -26.77 16.70
CA SER A 354 -4.25 -26.89 15.37
C SER A 354 -4.17 -25.60 14.53
N SER A 355 -3.83 -24.47 15.14
CA SER A 355 -3.73 -23.18 14.45
C SER A 355 -2.57 -23.18 13.45
N SER A 356 -2.84 -22.63 12.26
CA SER A 356 -1.91 -22.64 11.13
C SER A 356 -1.78 -21.27 10.50
N PHE A 357 -0.61 -20.97 9.93
CA PHE A 357 -0.46 -19.82 9.05
C PHE A 357 -1.22 -20.01 7.75
N SER A 358 -1.66 -18.93 7.11
CA SER A 358 -2.17 -19.00 5.74
C SER A 358 -1.01 -18.97 4.73
N GLN A 359 -1.36 -19.02 3.45
CA GLN A 359 -0.42 -18.80 2.35
C GLN A 359 -0.13 -17.31 2.09
N THR A 360 -0.70 -16.40 2.89
CA THR A 360 -0.57 -14.95 2.73
C THR A 360 0.53 -14.41 3.64
N PHE A 361 1.61 -13.90 3.05
CA PHE A 361 2.73 -13.29 3.77
C PHE A 361 3.47 -12.29 2.89
N SER A 362 4.18 -11.34 3.52
CA SER A 362 4.95 -10.31 2.81
C SER A 362 6.24 -9.98 3.57
N LEU A 363 7.28 -9.60 2.82
CA LEU A 363 8.58 -9.16 3.34
C LEU A 363 8.76 -7.68 3.02
N ASN A 364 9.43 -6.94 3.90
CA ASN A 364 9.91 -5.61 3.53
C ASN A 364 11.18 -5.69 2.65
N ALA A 365 11.69 -4.53 2.21
CA ALA A 365 12.78 -4.47 1.23
C ALA A 365 14.08 -5.14 1.69
N GLU A 366 14.45 -4.97 2.97
CA GLU A 366 15.65 -5.56 3.55
C GLU A 366 15.45 -7.02 3.99
N GLY A 367 14.20 -7.49 4.00
CA GLY A 367 13.82 -8.82 4.48
C GLY A 367 14.12 -9.02 5.97
N ASP A 368 14.09 -7.96 6.77
CA ASP A 368 14.21 -7.99 8.23
C ASP A 368 12.84 -7.88 8.93
N ARG A 369 11.76 -7.72 8.18
CA ARG A 369 10.38 -7.81 8.66
C ARG A 369 9.60 -8.79 7.80
N LEU A 370 8.91 -9.71 8.46
CA LEU A 370 8.03 -10.70 7.84
C LEU A 370 6.65 -10.58 8.47
N VAL A 371 5.64 -10.33 7.65
CA VAL A 371 4.24 -10.37 8.08
C VAL A 371 3.58 -11.64 7.54
N VAL A 372 2.81 -12.34 8.38
CA VAL A 372 2.16 -13.61 8.04
C VAL A 372 0.73 -13.61 8.54
N GLY A 373 -0.23 -13.97 7.68
CA GLY A 373 -1.63 -14.16 8.05
C GLY A 373 -1.89 -15.55 8.62
N THR A 374 -3.01 -15.73 9.32
CA THR A 374 -3.45 -17.04 9.82
C THR A 374 -4.56 -17.63 8.96
N GLU A 375 -4.74 -18.94 9.05
CA GLU A 375 -5.95 -19.58 8.54
C GLU A 375 -7.14 -19.23 9.42
N PHE A 376 -8.30 -18.97 8.80
CA PHE A 376 -9.51 -18.59 9.50
C PHE A 376 -10.47 -19.79 9.58
N TYR A 377 -10.84 -20.23 10.79
CA TYR A 377 -11.92 -21.22 10.97
C TYR A 377 -13.30 -20.56 10.90
N LYS A 378 -13.41 -19.32 11.39
CA LYS A 378 -14.55 -18.44 11.16
C LYS A 378 -14.06 -17.18 10.48
N SER A 379 -14.93 -16.54 9.72
CA SER A 379 -14.61 -15.35 8.95
C SER A 379 -14.21 -14.14 9.80
N THR A 380 -14.35 -14.19 11.12
CA THR A 380 -13.98 -13.14 12.07
C THR A 380 -12.67 -13.41 12.83
N ASP A 381 -12.07 -14.59 12.66
CA ASP A 381 -10.93 -15.04 13.46
C ASP A 381 -9.60 -14.61 12.83
N GLY A 382 -9.61 -13.50 12.10
CA GLY A 382 -8.48 -13.04 11.32
C GLY A 382 -7.37 -12.44 12.16
N GLU A 383 -6.19 -13.04 12.04
CA GLU A 383 -5.00 -12.61 12.77
C GLU A 383 -3.80 -12.50 11.83
N VAL A 384 -2.95 -11.53 12.14
CA VAL A 384 -1.74 -11.24 11.37
C VAL A 384 -0.59 -11.05 12.35
N TYR A 385 0.54 -11.69 12.08
CA TYR A 385 1.72 -11.65 12.93
C TYR A 385 2.88 -11.02 12.20
N LEU A 386 3.54 -10.05 12.83
CA LEU A 386 4.75 -9.40 12.33
C LEU A 386 5.96 -9.84 13.16
N TYR A 387 6.92 -10.46 12.48
CA TYR A 387 8.21 -10.83 13.02
C TYR A 387 9.25 -9.79 12.59
N THR A 388 10.21 -9.52 13.48
CA THR A 388 11.30 -8.58 13.22
C THR A 388 12.65 -9.23 13.48
N ARG A 389 13.60 -9.00 12.58
CA ARG A 389 15.00 -9.39 12.69
C ARG A 389 15.83 -8.19 13.13
N THR A 390 16.45 -8.28 14.30
CA THR A 390 17.37 -7.26 14.80
C THR A 390 18.76 -7.85 14.97
N ASN A 391 19.79 -7.20 14.44
CA ASN A 391 21.18 -7.66 14.53
C ASN A 391 21.37 -9.12 14.06
N GLY A 392 20.64 -9.53 13.01
CA GLY A 392 20.71 -10.88 12.45
C GLY A 392 19.85 -11.93 13.16
N ILE A 393 19.17 -11.59 14.25
CA ILE A 393 18.35 -12.52 15.04
C ILE A 393 16.88 -12.18 14.87
N TRP A 394 16.07 -13.17 14.47
CA TRP A 394 14.61 -13.05 14.43
C TRP A 394 14.01 -13.23 15.82
N ASP A 395 13.21 -12.27 16.27
CA ASP A 395 12.35 -12.46 17.44
C ASP A 395 11.14 -13.30 17.05
N ARG A 396 11.22 -14.61 17.30
CA ARG A 396 10.16 -15.58 17.02
C ARG A 396 9.24 -15.82 18.20
N GLU A 397 9.62 -15.35 19.39
CA GLU A 397 8.90 -15.61 20.63
C GLU A 397 7.90 -14.48 20.93
N ASN A 398 8.18 -13.26 20.48
CA ASN A 398 7.34 -12.09 20.75
C ASN A 398 6.93 -11.35 19.46
N PRO A 399 6.24 -12.01 18.51
CA PRO A 399 5.73 -11.31 17.34
C PRO A 399 4.66 -10.30 17.72
N ILE A 400 4.57 -9.22 16.92
CA ILE A 400 3.49 -8.25 17.06
C ILE A 400 2.24 -8.86 16.41
N LYS A 401 1.18 -9.02 17.20
CA LYS A 401 -0.12 -9.52 16.76
C LYS A 401 -1.04 -8.36 16.37
N PHE A 402 -1.61 -8.43 15.17
CA PHE A 402 -2.70 -7.58 14.70
C PHE A 402 -3.96 -8.44 14.64
N SER A 403 -5.02 -7.98 15.30
CA SER A 403 -6.32 -8.65 15.29
C SER A 403 -7.31 -7.85 14.46
N ALA A 404 -8.23 -8.58 13.82
CA ALA A 404 -9.34 -7.99 13.11
C ALA A 404 -10.10 -6.97 13.99
N PRO A 405 -10.36 -5.74 13.49
CA PRO A 405 -11.40 -4.90 14.06
C PRO A 405 -12.76 -5.62 14.01
N ALA A 406 -13.74 -5.19 14.82
CA ALA A 406 -15.03 -5.89 14.93
C ALA A 406 -15.78 -6.09 13.59
N SER A 407 -15.50 -5.26 12.59
CA SER A 407 -16.03 -5.35 11.22
C SER A 407 -15.12 -6.06 10.22
N GLY A 408 -13.90 -6.44 10.61
CA GLY A 408 -12.85 -7.01 9.75
C GLY A 408 -13.05 -8.48 9.40
N VAL A 409 -14.02 -8.76 8.55
CA VAL A 409 -14.24 -10.12 8.02
C VAL A 409 -13.08 -10.52 7.09
N TYR A 410 -12.56 -11.74 7.21
CA TYR A 410 -11.40 -12.26 6.47
C TYR A 410 -10.15 -11.36 6.58
N PHE A 411 -9.94 -10.76 7.75
CA PHE A 411 -8.76 -9.94 8.04
C PHE A 411 -7.47 -10.73 7.91
N GLY A 412 -6.53 -10.25 7.09
CA GLY A 412 -5.31 -10.97 6.73
C GLY A 412 -5.43 -11.81 5.46
N SER A 413 -6.52 -11.65 4.70
CA SER A 413 -6.68 -12.29 3.38
C SER A 413 -5.64 -11.82 2.36
N SER A 414 -5.13 -10.61 2.53
CA SER A 414 -4.01 -10.05 1.77
C SER A 414 -3.15 -9.18 2.64
N LEU A 415 -1.84 -9.16 2.39
CA LEU A 415 -0.87 -8.48 3.21
C LEU A 415 0.20 -7.87 2.33
N GLU A 416 0.56 -6.63 2.60
CA GLU A 416 1.71 -5.99 1.97
C GLU A 416 2.41 -5.03 2.92
N LEU A 417 3.73 -5.20 3.06
CA LEU A 417 4.61 -4.24 3.71
C LEU A 417 5.17 -3.26 2.67
N ASN A 418 5.37 -2.00 3.06
CA ASN A 418 6.22 -1.11 2.27
C ASN A 418 7.71 -1.46 2.46
N ASP A 419 8.60 -0.86 1.66
CA ASP A 419 10.03 -1.17 1.70
C ASP A 419 10.65 -1.02 3.10
N ALA A 420 10.27 0.03 3.83
CA ALA A 420 10.76 0.28 5.19
C ALA A 420 10.15 -0.68 6.23
N GLY A 421 9.03 -1.32 5.90
CA GLY A 421 8.21 -2.15 6.79
C GLY A 421 7.62 -1.38 7.97
N ASP A 422 7.40 -0.07 7.81
CA ASP A 422 6.72 0.82 8.76
C ASP A 422 5.28 1.14 8.33
N ARG A 423 4.83 0.59 7.20
CA ARG A 423 3.43 0.55 6.75
C ARG A 423 3.03 -0.86 6.42
N LEU A 424 1.83 -1.24 6.83
CA LEU A 424 1.24 -2.55 6.56
C LEU A 424 -0.19 -2.36 6.04
N ALA A 425 -0.45 -2.81 4.82
CA ALA A 425 -1.80 -2.95 4.28
C ALA A 425 -2.33 -4.35 4.59
N VAL A 426 -3.53 -4.44 5.17
CA VAL A 426 -4.21 -5.69 5.50
C VAL A 426 -5.58 -5.72 4.84
N GLY A 427 -5.77 -6.65 3.90
CA GLY A 427 -7.06 -6.94 3.33
C GLY A 427 -7.99 -7.61 4.35
N ALA A 428 -9.20 -7.11 4.43
CA ALA A 428 -10.28 -7.69 5.21
C ALA A 428 -11.55 -7.38 4.44
N SER A 429 -12.15 -8.39 3.78
CA SER A 429 -13.43 -8.37 3.04
C SER A 429 -14.05 -6.98 2.90
N TYR A 430 -14.24 -6.50 1.67
CA TYR A 430 -14.83 -5.17 1.38
C TYR A 430 -14.06 -3.95 1.95
N ARG A 431 -12.92 -4.16 2.62
CA ARG A 431 -12.07 -3.12 3.21
C ARG A 431 -10.58 -3.45 3.12
N VAL A 432 -9.77 -2.43 3.37
CA VAL A 432 -8.33 -2.56 3.64
C VAL A 432 -8.03 -1.72 4.88
N TYR A 433 -7.29 -2.29 5.83
CA TYR A 433 -6.74 -1.58 6.97
C TYR A 433 -5.29 -1.20 6.69
N LEU A 434 -4.95 0.07 6.87
CA LEU A 434 -3.58 0.55 6.77
C LEU A 434 -3.06 0.90 8.17
N TYR A 435 -2.07 0.12 8.60
CA TYR A 435 -1.35 0.34 9.83
C TYR A 435 -0.06 1.12 9.55
N THR A 436 0.26 2.01 10.47
CA THR A 436 1.42 2.89 10.44
C THR A 436 2.22 2.70 11.72
N CYS A 437 3.51 2.42 11.57
CA CYS A 437 4.47 2.41 12.65
C CYS A 437 5.18 3.76 12.73
N LEU A 438 5.04 4.46 13.85
CA LEU A 438 5.79 5.68 14.14
C LEU A 438 6.53 5.50 15.47
N ASN A 439 7.84 5.75 15.48
CA ASN A 439 8.70 5.58 16.65
C ASN A 439 8.56 4.19 17.31
N ASN A 440 8.55 3.14 16.48
CA ASN A 440 8.35 1.74 16.88
C ASN A 440 7.00 1.43 17.53
N LYS A 441 6.01 2.31 17.39
CA LYS A 441 4.64 2.08 17.86
C LYS A 441 3.68 2.03 16.68
N TRP A 442 2.97 0.91 16.55
CA TRP A 442 1.89 0.75 15.57
C TRP A 442 0.61 1.40 16.07
N ASN A 443 -0.15 2.03 15.18
CA ASN A 443 -1.47 2.62 15.45
C ASN A 443 -2.59 1.57 15.56
N MET A 444 -2.41 0.55 16.39
CA MET A 444 -3.32 -0.61 16.50
C MET A 444 -4.79 -0.24 16.78
N GLU A 445 -5.00 0.81 17.56
CA GLU A 445 -6.34 1.23 18.02
C GLU A 445 -7.13 1.98 16.93
N THR A 446 -6.42 2.69 16.05
CA THR A 446 -7.01 3.57 15.03
C THR A 446 -6.25 3.46 13.70
N PRO A 447 -6.25 2.27 13.07
CA PRO A 447 -5.73 2.14 11.72
C PRO A 447 -6.57 2.98 10.75
N MET A 448 -5.96 3.43 9.66
CA MET A 448 -6.73 4.01 8.56
C MET A 448 -7.56 2.89 7.91
N GLU A 449 -8.86 3.12 7.78
CA GLU A 449 -9.78 2.19 7.14
C GLU A 449 -10.13 2.69 5.73
N ILE A 450 -9.93 1.84 4.74
CA ILE A 450 -10.28 2.10 3.35
C ILE A 450 -11.44 1.19 2.96
N LEU A 451 -12.58 1.81 2.64
CA LEU A 451 -13.79 1.12 2.22
C LEU A 451 -13.81 0.94 0.69
N ASN A 452 -14.44 -0.15 0.24
CA ASN A 452 -14.75 -0.35 -1.17
C ASN A 452 -15.52 0.87 -1.75
N PRO A 453 -14.95 1.64 -2.69
CA PRO A 453 -15.59 2.85 -3.20
C PRO A 453 -16.87 2.61 -4.01
N SER A 454 -17.10 1.39 -4.48
CA SER A 454 -18.33 1.03 -5.20
C SER A 454 -19.58 1.02 -4.30
N GLY A 455 -19.41 0.97 -2.97
CA GLY A 455 -20.51 0.92 -2.00
C GLY A 455 -21.32 -0.37 -2.01
N ASN A 456 -20.95 -1.36 -2.85
CA ASN A 456 -21.65 -2.63 -2.94
C ASN A 456 -21.12 -3.59 -1.86
N SER A 457 -21.76 -3.58 -0.69
CA SER A 457 -21.45 -4.47 0.44
C SER A 457 -21.79 -5.94 0.17
N ASP A 458 -22.61 -6.22 -0.84
CA ASP A 458 -23.14 -7.57 -1.08
C ASP A 458 -22.11 -8.48 -1.79
N ASN A 459 -21.06 -7.89 -2.36
CA ASN A 459 -19.92 -8.59 -2.94
C ASN A 459 -18.78 -8.74 -1.92
N LEU A 460 -18.99 -9.60 -0.91
CA LEU A 460 -18.08 -9.85 0.22
C LEU A 460 -16.65 -10.30 -0.17
N ASN A 461 -16.39 -10.66 -1.43
CA ASN A 461 -15.16 -11.39 -1.81
C ASN A 461 -14.29 -10.70 -2.87
N GLY A 462 -14.56 -9.44 -3.22
CA GLY A 462 -13.88 -8.76 -4.33
C GLY A 462 -12.78 -7.78 -3.89
N PHE A 463 -13.16 -6.78 -3.09
CA PHE A 463 -12.29 -5.67 -2.70
C PHE A 463 -11.39 -6.04 -1.51
N GLY A 464 -10.11 -5.71 -1.59
CA GLY A 464 -9.11 -6.04 -0.57
C GLY A 464 -8.48 -7.43 -0.76
N GLY A 465 -8.81 -8.14 -1.84
CA GLY A 465 -8.28 -9.47 -2.14
C GLY A 465 -6.79 -9.45 -2.53
N PRO A 466 -6.38 -8.67 -3.53
CA PRO A 466 -4.98 -8.37 -3.75
C PRO A 466 -4.68 -6.90 -3.45
N VAL A 467 -3.60 -6.65 -2.74
CA VAL A 467 -3.11 -5.32 -2.36
C VAL A 467 -1.66 -5.16 -2.77
N GLY A 468 -1.25 -3.94 -3.11
CA GLY A 468 0.15 -3.62 -3.40
C GLY A 468 0.48 -2.19 -2.96
N LEU A 469 1.62 -2.02 -2.30
CA LEU A 469 2.12 -0.73 -1.84
C LEU A 469 3.31 -0.30 -2.70
N ASN A 470 3.48 1.01 -2.88
CA ASN A 470 4.74 1.53 -3.37
C ASN A 470 5.79 1.55 -2.24
N LYS A 471 7.05 1.83 -2.58
CA LYS A 471 8.18 1.86 -1.64
C LYS A 471 7.92 2.70 -0.39
N ALA A 472 7.30 3.87 -0.57
CA ALA A 472 7.03 4.79 0.53
C ALA A 472 5.79 4.40 1.36
N GLY A 473 4.93 3.50 0.86
CA GLY A 473 3.63 3.21 1.45
C GLY A 473 2.59 4.33 1.28
N THR A 474 2.83 5.28 0.36
CA THR A 474 1.95 6.43 0.10
C THR A 474 0.94 6.19 -1.04
N SER A 475 1.15 5.11 -1.79
CA SER A 475 0.24 4.66 -2.84
C SER A 475 -0.12 3.20 -2.61
N LEU A 476 -1.41 2.88 -2.68
CA LEU A 476 -1.96 1.55 -2.51
C LEU A 476 -2.81 1.19 -3.73
N ALA A 477 -2.50 0.07 -4.37
CA ALA A 477 -3.38 -0.58 -5.34
C ALA A 477 -4.20 -1.65 -4.61
N VAL A 478 -5.52 -1.68 -4.86
CA VAL A 478 -6.45 -2.67 -4.30
C VAL A 478 -7.28 -3.27 -5.42
N GLY A 479 -7.21 -4.59 -5.60
CA GLY A 479 -8.10 -5.31 -6.51
C GLY A 479 -9.50 -5.44 -5.94
N ALA A 480 -10.49 -5.32 -6.82
CA ALA A 480 -11.92 -5.52 -6.61
C ALA A 480 -12.41 -6.58 -7.60
N THR A 481 -11.89 -7.80 -7.49
CA THR A 481 -11.97 -8.85 -8.53
C THR A 481 -13.38 -9.30 -8.89
N SER A 482 -14.31 -9.18 -7.95
CA SER A 482 -15.71 -9.59 -8.13
C SER A 482 -16.63 -8.44 -8.55
N GLU A 483 -16.09 -7.23 -8.77
CA GLU A 483 -16.87 -6.07 -9.19
C GLU A 483 -17.46 -6.25 -10.59
N SER A 484 -18.72 -5.85 -10.76
CA SER A 484 -19.37 -5.82 -12.06
C SER A 484 -19.04 -4.52 -12.77
N VAL A 485 -18.67 -4.60 -14.05
CA VAL A 485 -18.31 -3.44 -14.88
C VAL A 485 -19.11 -3.50 -16.17
N ASP A 486 -19.80 -2.43 -16.56
CA ASP A 486 -20.59 -2.36 -17.80
C ASP A 486 -21.54 -3.56 -18.00
N SER A 487 -22.27 -3.92 -16.93
CA SER A 487 -23.17 -5.08 -16.87
C SER A 487 -22.49 -6.46 -17.01
N GLN A 488 -21.15 -6.52 -17.03
CA GLN A 488 -20.38 -7.76 -17.01
C GLN A 488 -20.08 -8.17 -15.55
N PRO A 489 -20.68 -9.26 -15.04
CA PRO A 489 -20.45 -9.68 -13.66
C PRO A 489 -19.04 -10.24 -13.48
N LYS A 490 -18.39 -9.91 -12.36
CA LYS A 490 -17.02 -10.35 -12.03
C LYS A 490 -15.99 -9.98 -13.11
N ALA A 491 -16.21 -8.86 -13.78
CA ALA A 491 -15.22 -8.28 -14.69
C ALA A 491 -14.00 -7.78 -13.90
N GLY A 492 -14.23 -7.23 -12.72
CA GLY A 492 -13.20 -6.77 -11.80
C GLY A 492 -12.75 -5.33 -12.04
N ALA A 493 -12.20 -4.72 -10.99
CA ALA A 493 -11.61 -3.38 -11.01
C ALA A 493 -10.35 -3.32 -10.14
N VAL A 494 -9.52 -2.30 -10.32
CA VAL A 494 -8.44 -1.96 -9.40
C VAL A 494 -8.61 -0.50 -8.98
N TYR A 495 -8.52 -0.25 -7.68
CA TYR A 495 -8.52 1.09 -7.11
C TYR A 495 -7.11 1.48 -6.68
N ILE A 496 -6.66 2.66 -7.08
CA ILE A 496 -5.40 3.24 -6.64
C ILE A 496 -5.72 4.37 -5.68
N PHE A 497 -5.26 4.24 -4.43
CA PHE A 497 -5.33 5.26 -3.39
C PHE A 497 -3.97 5.92 -3.29
N GLU A 498 -3.92 7.24 -3.46
CA GLU A 498 -2.67 8.01 -3.39
C GLU A 498 -2.72 9.00 -2.23
N ASN A 499 -1.55 9.33 -1.66
CA ASN A 499 -1.42 10.17 -0.47
C ASN A 499 -2.13 9.57 0.76
N ILE A 500 -2.08 8.25 0.91
CA ILE A 500 -2.42 7.60 2.17
C ILE A 500 -1.22 7.82 3.11
N ASN A 501 -1.38 8.66 4.13
CA ASN A 501 -0.32 9.04 5.07
C ASN A 501 -0.72 8.73 6.50
#